data_AF-A0A4Q3URE2-F1
#
_entry.id   AF-A0A4Q3URE2-F1
#
_cell.length_a   1.000
_cell.length_b   1.000
_cell.length_c   1.000
_cell.angle_alpha   90.00
_cell.angle_beta   90.00
_cell.angle_gamma   90.00
#
_symmetry.space_group_name_H-M   'P 1'
#
loop_
_entity.id
_entity.type
_entity.pdbx_description
1 polymer ?
#
loop_
_entity_poly.entity_id
_entity_poly.type
_entity_poly.pdbx_seq_one_letter_code
_entity_poly.pdbx_strand_id
1 'polypeptide(L)'
;MNKTIKLALAMALGATLLGASPAARAQDPDLGSKIIPTLKYEQVDVREALRALFKAVGNPGYTIDPAVQGTITVNLSNVTFDIAINNILRQVDATYRLDGGIYQIIRREIDQTPQPGTDSTTVAPLSNDVLRRIQINSADPMLIALLIGTQQGSQAFTLPPEISAMQNQA
;
A
#
# COMPACT_ATOMS: atom_id res chain seq x y z
N MET A 1 -42.21 -48.32 -41.76
CA MET A 1 -40.85 -48.21 -41.19
C MET A 1 -40.27 -46.86 -41.62
N ASN A 2 -39.47 -46.18 -40.78
CA ASN A 2 -38.58 -45.04 -41.10
C ASN A 2 -39.07 -43.61 -40.77
N LYS A 3 -39.63 -43.38 -39.57
CA LYS A 3 -39.83 -42.02 -39.03
C LYS A 3 -39.06 -41.73 -37.73
N THR A 4 -38.34 -42.71 -37.19
CA THR A 4 -37.62 -42.59 -35.91
C THR A 4 -36.15 -42.16 -36.05
N ILE A 5 -35.60 -42.10 -37.27
CA ILE A 5 -34.16 -41.79 -37.48
C ILE A 5 -33.87 -40.27 -37.43
N LYS A 6 -34.86 -39.40 -37.57
CA LYS A 6 -34.63 -37.93 -37.53
C LYS A 6 -34.51 -37.35 -36.12
N LEU A 7 -34.80 -38.12 -35.07
CA LEU A 7 -34.77 -37.64 -33.68
C LEU A 7 -33.43 -37.90 -32.97
N ALA A 8 -32.64 -38.87 -33.43
CA ALA A 8 -31.34 -39.20 -32.81
C ALA A 8 -30.21 -38.22 -33.21
N LEU A 9 -30.35 -37.50 -34.32
CA LEU A 9 -29.33 -36.54 -34.78
C LEU A 9 -29.45 -35.16 -34.11
N ALA A 10 -30.59 -34.86 -33.49
CA ALA A 10 -30.81 -33.59 -32.78
C ALA A 10 -30.21 -33.59 -31.36
N MET A 11 -29.92 -34.75 -30.76
CA MET A 11 -29.26 -34.85 -29.45
C MET A 11 -27.73 -34.92 -29.52
N ALA A 12 -27.14 -35.06 -30.72
CA ALA A 12 -25.69 -35.08 -30.89
C ALA A 12 -25.07 -33.69 -31.08
N LEU A 13 -25.89 -32.66 -31.37
CA LEU A 13 -25.42 -31.27 -31.56
C LEU A 13 -25.60 -30.39 -30.30
N GLY A 14 -26.25 -30.89 -29.26
CA GLY A 14 -26.56 -30.13 -28.04
C GLY A 14 -25.56 -30.28 -26.89
N ALA A 15 -24.53 -31.11 -27.03
CA ALA A 15 -23.63 -31.51 -25.94
C ALA A 15 -22.17 -31.03 -26.10
N THR A 16 -21.89 -30.03 -26.95
CA THR A 16 -20.53 -29.52 -27.18
C THR A 16 -20.28 -28.08 -26.71
N LEU A 17 -21.24 -27.44 -26.02
CA LEU A 17 -21.10 -26.05 -25.53
C LEU A 17 -20.61 -25.91 -24.07
N LEU A 18 -20.19 -27.00 -23.43
CA LEU A 18 -19.59 -26.98 -22.08
C LEU A 18 -18.10 -27.32 -22.18
N GLY A 19 -17.27 -26.37 -22.60
CA GLY A 19 -15.86 -26.68 -22.80
C GLY A 19 -14.96 -25.56 -23.27
N ALA A 20 -15.17 -24.32 -22.82
CA ALA A 20 -14.10 -23.33 -22.79
C ALA A 20 -14.46 -22.31 -21.71
N SER A 21 -14.10 -22.61 -20.46
CA SER A 21 -13.80 -21.52 -19.53
C SER A 21 -12.85 -20.60 -20.28
N PRO A 22 -13.16 -19.31 -20.52
CA PRO A 22 -12.12 -18.40 -20.92
C PRO A 22 -11.10 -18.51 -19.79
N ALA A 23 -9.94 -19.10 -20.11
CA ALA A 23 -8.78 -18.93 -19.27
C ALA A 23 -8.62 -17.42 -19.23
N ALA A 24 -9.10 -16.81 -18.14
CA ALA A 24 -8.78 -15.46 -17.79
C ALA A 24 -7.26 -15.48 -17.75
N ARG A 25 -6.67 -15.02 -18.84
CA ARG A 25 -5.25 -14.77 -18.92
C ARG A 25 -5.04 -13.58 -18.01
N ALA A 26 -5.02 -13.83 -16.71
CA ALA A 26 -4.28 -13.06 -15.73
C ALA A 26 -2.78 -13.24 -15.99
N GLN A 27 -2.38 -13.14 -17.26
CA GLN A 27 -1.04 -12.72 -17.61
C GLN A 27 -1.14 -11.22 -17.44
N ASP A 28 -1.04 -10.78 -16.18
CA ASP A 28 -0.41 -9.48 -15.93
C ASP A 28 0.96 -9.64 -16.61
N PRO A 29 1.19 -9.00 -17.78
CA PRO A 29 2.52 -9.04 -18.35
C PRO A 29 3.43 -8.54 -17.23
N ASP A 30 4.51 -9.25 -16.95
CA ASP A 30 5.52 -8.80 -15.98
C ASP A 30 6.19 -7.55 -16.58
N LEU A 31 5.49 -6.41 -16.53
CA LEU A 31 5.89 -5.15 -17.13
C LEU A 31 7.10 -4.60 -16.38
N GLY A 32 7.25 -4.98 -15.12
CA GLY A 32 8.39 -4.66 -14.26
C GLY A 32 9.73 -5.09 -14.84
N SER A 33 9.83 -6.31 -15.38
CA SER A 33 11.06 -6.82 -15.99
C SER A 33 11.32 -6.33 -17.41
N LYS A 34 10.40 -5.59 -18.04
CA LYS A 34 10.59 -5.09 -19.41
C LYS A 34 11.75 -4.10 -19.47
N ILE A 35 12.74 -4.41 -20.30
CA ILE A 35 13.94 -3.58 -20.48
C ILE A 35 13.61 -2.40 -21.39
N ILE A 36 13.96 -1.19 -20.93
CA ILE A 36 13.89 0.03 -21.71
C ILE A 36 15.28 0.29 -22.31
N PRO A 37 15.42 0.31 -23.66
CA PRO A 37 16.73 0.36 -24.31
C PRO A 37 17.47 1.68 -24.05
N THR A 38 16.83 2.83 -24.22
CA THR A 38 17.42 4.14 -23.90
C THR A 38 16.32 5.17 -23.67
N LEU A 39 16.43 5.94 -22.59
CA LEU A 39 15.53 7.02 -22.23
C LEU A 39 16.35 8.20 -21.71
N LYS A 40 16.24 9.35 -22.37
CA LYS A 40 16.92 10.58 -21.99
C LYS A 40 15.88 11.66 -21.78
N TYR A 41 15.83 12.19 -20.57
CA TYR A 41 15.01 13.33 -20.23
C TYR A 41 15.89 14.42 -19.65
N GLU A 42 15.82 15.60 -20.23
CA GLU A 42 16.53 16.80 -19.79
C GLU A 42 15.48 17.87 -19.52
N GLN A 43 15.34 18.25 -18.25
CA GLN A 43 14.42 19.29 -17.81
C GLN A 43 12.96 19.10 -18.28
N VAL A 44 12.47 17.86 -18.26
CA VAL A 44 11.11 17.52 -18.70
C VAL A 44 10.15 17.49 -17.50
N ASP A 45 8.90 17.90 -17.69
CA ASP A 45 7.85 17.73 -16.68
C ASP A 45 7.64 16.24 -16.36
N VAL A 46 7.54 15.92 -15.07
CA VAL A 46 7.43 14.54 -14.60
C VAL A 46 6.21 13.81 -15.17
N ARG A 47 5.09 14.49 -15.39
CA ARG A 47 3.85 13.86 -15.89
C ARG A 47 4.03 13.42 -17.33
N GLU A 48 4.67 14.26 -18.13
CA GLU A 48 5.00 13.94 -19.53
C GLU A 48 6.06 12.83 -19.61
N ALA A 49 7.10 12.89 -18.77
CA ALA A 49 8.12 11.86 -18.69
C ALA A 49 7.56 10.49 -18.28
N LEU A 50 6.66 10.45 -17.28
CA LEU A 50 5.96 9.24 -16.85
C LEU A 50 5.06 8.71 -17.95
N ARG A 51 4.26 9.58 -18.60
CA ARG A 51 3.40 9.19 -19.73
C ARG A 51 4.20 8.56 -20.87
N ALA A 52 5.33 9.14 -21.23
CA ALA A 52 6.21 8.60 -22.27
C ALA A 52 6.86 7.27 -21.85
N LEU A 53 7.24 7.12 -20.58
CA LEU A 53 7.76 5.87 -20.02
C LEU A 53 6.71 4.75 -20.02
N PHE A 54 5.48 5.02 -19.56
CA PHE A 54 4.38 4.06 -19.62
C PHE A 54 4.04 3.68 -21.07
N LYS A 55 4.11 4.64 -22.00
CA LYS A 55 3.91 4.39 -23.44
C LYS A 55 4.98 3.47 -24.03
N ALA A 56 6.24 3.61 -23.64
CA ALA A 56 7.32 2.74 -24.09
C ALA A 56 7.14 1.27 -23.65
N VAL A 57 6.51 1.06 -22.49
CA VAL A 57 6.33 -0.26 -21.89
C VAL A 57 5.04 -0.96 -22.33
N GLY A 58 4.07 -0.22 -22.89
CA GLY A 58 2.87 -0.79 -23.51
C GLY A 58 1.55 -0.23 -22.97
N ASN A 59 1.57 0.97 -22.36
CA ASN A 59 0.40 1.64 -21.78
C ASN A 59 -0.34 0.78 -20.75
N PRO A 60 0.31 0.38 -19.63
CA PRO A 60 -0.44 -0.16 -18.51
C PRO A 60 -1.49 0.84 -18.00
N GLY A 61 -2.50 0.36 -17.29
CA GLY A 61 -3.41 1.25 -16.57
C GLY A 61 -2.61 2.09 -15.57
N TYR A 62 -2.70 3.42 -15.65
CA TYR A 62 -2.02 4.32 -14.72
C TYR A 62 -2.88 5.53 -14.38
N THR A 63 -2.72 6.03 -13.16
CA THR A 63 -3.34 7.26 -12.66
C THR A 63 -2.28 8.08 -11.94
N ILE A 64 -2.20 9.37 -12.27
CA ILE A 64 -1.23 10.31 -11.67
C ILE A 64 -2.00 11.31 -10.82
N ASP A 65 -1.64 11.39 -9.54
CA ASP A 65 -2.17 12.40 -8.63
C ASP A 65 -1.73 13.82 -9.06
N PRO A 66 -2.64 14.82 -9.08
CA PRO A 66 -2.30 16.20 -9.44
C PRO A 66 -1.25 16.85 -8.53
N ALA A 67 -1.00 16.32 -7.32
CA ALA A 67 0.06 16.79 -6.43
C ALA A 67 1.48 16.38 -6.89
N VAL A 68 1.61 15.44 -7.84
CA VAL A 68 2.90 15.00 -8.38
C VAL A 68 3.33 15.96 -9.49
N GLN A 69 4.15 16.93 -9.12
CA GLN A 69 4.65 17.98 -10.00
C GLN A 69 6.16 18.12 -9.82
N GLY A 70 6.84 18.55 -10.88
CA GLY A 70 8.27 18.78 -10.85
C GLY A 70 8.91 18.50 -12.19
N THR A 71 10.18 18.85 -12.27
CA THR A 71 11.01 18.66 -13.45
C THR A 71 12.04 17.60 -13.15
N ILE A 72 12.19 16.65 -14.08
CA ILE A 72 13.13 15.53 -13.94
C ILE A 72 14.24 15.64 -14.98
N THR A 73 15.42 15.13 -14.61
CA THR A 73 16.56 15.00 -15.50
C THR A 73 17.22 13.66 -15.22
N VAL A 74 17.11 12.74 -16.19
CA VAL A 74 17.61 11.37 -16.04
C VAL A 74 18.07 10.82 -17.39
N ASN A 75 19.18 10.10 -17.37
CA ASN A 75 19.69 9.33 -18.50
C ASN A 75 19.71 7.85 -18.10
N LEU A 76 18.79 7.07 -18.67
CA LEU A 76 18.60 5.66 -18.38
C LEU A 76 18.92 4.85 -19.64
N SER A 77 19.82 3.86 -19.54
CA SER A 77 20.13 2.95 -20.63
C SER A 77 20.09 1.51 -20.15
N ASN A 78 19.40 0.65 -20.89
CA ASN A 78 19.32 -0.78 -20.61
C ASN A 78 18.88 -1.09 -19.16
N VAL A 79 17.85 -0.39 -18.69
CA VAL A 79 17.28 -0.58 -17.34
C VAL A 79 15.90 -1.21 -17.43
N THR A 80 15.51 -1.97 -16.41
CA THR A 80 14.14 -2.47 -16.29
C THR A 80 13.18 -1.32 -15.96
N PHE A 81 11.91 -1.51 -16.30
CA PHE A 81 10.86 -0.54 -16.04
C PHE A 81 10.75 -0.16 -14.55
N ASP A 82 10.82 -1.14 -13.65
CA ASP A 82 10.76 -0.89 -12.20
C ASP A 82 11.91 0.02 -11.72
N ILE A 83 13.12 -0.18 -12.28
CA ILE A 83 14.26 0.65 -11.95
C ILE A 83 14.09 2.04 -12.54
N ALA A 84 13.59 2.14 -13.78
CA ALA A 84 13.35 3.42 -14.44
C ALA A 84 12.31 4.27 -13.68
N ILE A 85 11.15 3.69 -13.33
CA ILE A 85 10.09 4.39 -12.62
C ILE A 85 10.56 4.81 -11.23
N ASN A 86 11.25 3.94 -10.48
CA ASN A 86 11.77 4.29 -9.17
C ASN A 86 12.78 5.45 -9.22
N ASN A 87 13.65 5.50 -10.23
CA ASN A 87 14.60 6.61 -10.38
C ASN A 87 13.88 7.95 -10.64
N ILE A 88 12.85 7.94 -11.49
CA ILE A 88 12.07 9.16 -11.77
C ILE A 88 11.28 9.60 -10.53
N LEU A 89 10.56 8.70 -9.87
CA LEU A 89 9.72 9.02 -8.73
C LEU A 89 10.51 9.54 -7.53
N ARG A 90 11.75 9.08 -7.34
CA ARG A 90 12.63 9.57 -6.28
C ARG A 90 13.08 11.02 -6.47
N GLN A 91 13.07 11.55 -7.70
CA GLN A 91 13.46 12.94 -7.96
C GLN A 91 12.36 13.96 -7.61
N VAL A 92 11.11 13.51 -7.57
CA VAL A 92 9.92 14.36 -7.34
C VAL A 92 9.19 14.03 -6.04
N ASP A 93 9.87 13.35 -5.11
CA ASP A 93 9.29 12.87 -3.85
C ASP A 93 7.94 12.18 -4.06
N ALA A 94 7.88 11.26 -5.02
CA ALA A 94 6.69 10.48 -5.31
C ALA A 94 6.89 8.99 -4.97
N THR A 95 5.78 8.28 -4.92
CA THR A 95 5.75 6.83 -4.79
C THR A 95 4.64 6.26 -5.66
N TYR A 96 4.69 4.96 -5.94
CA TYR A 96 3.64 4.29 -6.68
C TYR A 96 3.04 3.16 -5.85
N ARG A 97 1.75 2.90 -6.08
CA ARG A 97 1.03 1.75 -5.55
C ARG A 97 0.41 0.99 -6.71
N LEU A 98 0.56 -0.33 -6.70
CA LEU A 98 -0.10 -1.21 -7.67
C LEU A 98 -1.41 -1.69 -7.04
N ASP A 99 -2.53 -1.31 -7.64
CA ASP A 99 -3.87 -1.70 -7.19
C ASP A 99 -4.66 -2.23 -8.39
N GLY A 100 -4.98 -3.53 -8.38
CA GLY A 100 -5.75 -4.17 -9.45
C GLY A 100 -5.15 -4.06 -10.87
N GLY A 101 -3.82 -4.00 -11.00
CA GLY A 101 -3.13 -3.83 -12.29
C GLY A 101 -3.06 -2.38 -12.78
N ILE A 102 -3.48 -1.42 -11.95
CA ILE A 102 -3.38 0.02 -12.21
C ILE A 102 -2.28 0.60 -11.33
N TYR A 103 -1.32 1.29 -11.95
CA TYR A 103 -0.28 2.04 -11.27
C TYR A 103 -0.85 3.37 -10.78
N GLN A 104 -0.96 3.55 -9.46
CA GLN A 104 -1.35 4.81 -8.85
C GLN A 104 -0.10 5.56 -8.38
N ILE A 105 0.21 6.68 -9.02
CA ILE A 105 1.36 7.53 -8.67
C ILE A 105 0.87 8.63 -7.74
N ILE A 106 1.38 8.63 -6.51
CA ILE A 106 1.01 9.57 -5.45
C ILE A 106 2.24 10.30 -4.94
N ARG A 107 2.06 11.52 -4.42
CA ARG A 107 3.14 12.21 -3.73
C ARG A 107 3.50 11.45 -2.46
N ARG A 108 4.79 11.27 -2.22
CA ARG A 108 5.31 10.67 -0.99
C ARG A 108 5.18 11.72 0.11
N GLU A 109 4.39 11.41 1.12
CA GLU A 109 4.48 12.08 2.40
C GLU A 109 5.79 11.60 3.03
N ILE A 110 6.79 12.46 3.07
CA ILE A 110 7.98 12.21 3.89
C ILE A 110 7.51 12.24 5.34
N ASP A 111 7.34 11.06 5.95
CA ASP A 111 7.25 10.95 7.40
C ASP A 111 8.50 11.64 7.95
N GLN A 112 8.31 12.86 8.47
CA GLN A 112 9.38 13.60 9.12
C GLN A 112 9.84 12.75 10.29
N THR A 113 11.01 12.11 10.15
CA THR A 113 11.74 11.60 11.31
C THR A 113 11.79 12.75 12.32
N PRO A 114 11.33 12.57 13.58
CA PRO A 114 11.33 13.65 14.55
C PRO A 114 12.73 14.22 14.67
N GLN A 115 12.92 15.43 14.15
CA GLN A 115 14.16 16.16 14.31
C GLN A 115 14.27 16.51 15.80
N PRO A 116 15.30 16.05 16.52
CA PRO A 116 15.49 16.49 17.90
C PRO A 116 15.93 17.95 17.87
N GLY A 117 15.00 18.84 18.22
CA GLY A 117 15.29 20.24 18.55
C GLY A 117 14.92 21.25 17.47
N THR A 118 13.65 21.61 17.39
CA THR A 118 13.19 22.99 17.67
C THR A 118 11.69 22.94 17.89
N ASP A 119 11.24 23.50 18.99
CA ASP A 119 9.88 23.46 19.50
C ASP A 119 8.85 23.99 18.48
N SER A 120 8.12 23.08 17.85
CA SER A 120 6.69 23.20 17.47
C SER A 120 6.24 21.86 16.89
N THR A 121 6.20 20.85 17.76
CA THR A 121 5.53 19.59 17.50
C THR A 121 4.02 19.83 17.47
N THR A 122 3.47 20.31 16.35
CA THR A 122 2.06 20.02 16.05
C THR A 122 2.02 18.64 15.40
N VAL A 123 2.28 17.62 16.22
CA VAL A 123 1.63 16.33 16.02
C VAL A 123 0.13 16.63 16.09
N ALA A 124 -0.61 16.34 15.03
CA ALA A 124 -2.04 16.12 15.23
C ALA A 124 -2.11 15.03 16.30
N PRO A 125 -2.68 15.30 17.49
CA PRO A 125 -2.75 14.27 18.48
C PRO A 125 -3.64 13.18 17.89
N LEU A 126 -3.11 11.98 17.71
CA LEU A 126 -3.90 10.77 17.85
C LEU A 126 -4.34 10.72 19.32
N SER A 127 -5.19 11.66 19.74
CA SER A 127 -5.93 11.59 20.99
C SER A 127 -7.02 10.55 20.80
N ASN A 128 -6.60 9.30 20.67
CA ASN A 128 -7.36 8.20 21.21
C ASN A 128 -6.97 8.09 22.69
N ASP A 129 -7.20 9.17 23.44
CA ASP A 129 -7.12 9.18 24.90
C ASP A 129 -8.35 8.42 25.42
N VAL A 130 -8.29 7.11 25.24
CA VAL A 130 -9.31 6.20 25.75
C VAL A 130 -8.82 5.76 27.11
N LEU A 131 -9.58 6.16 28.14
CA LEU A 131 -9.41 5.65 29.49
C LEU A 131 -9.55 4.12 29.45
N ARG A 132 -8.43 3.42 29.67
CA ARG A 132 -8.40 1.96 29.73
C ARG A 132 -8.15 1.50 31.16
N ARG A 133 -9.04 0.65 31.66
CA ARG A 133 -8.82 -0.09 32.90
C ARG A 133 -8.06 -1.36 32.60
N ILE A 134 -6.94 -1.55 33.28
CA ILE A 134 -6.12 -2.76 33.19
C ILE A 134 -6.31 -3.52 34.51
N GLN A 135 -6.71 -4.79 34.44
CA GLN A 135 -6.79 -5.66 35.62
C GLN A 135 -5.41 -6.25 35.91
N ILE A 136 -4.98 -6.22 37.17
CA ILE A 136 -3.69 -6.74 37.62
C ILE A 136 -3.99 -7.87 38.61
N ASN A 137 -3.56 -9.10 38.27
CA ASN A 137 -3.85 -10.29 39.07
C ASN A 137 -2.62 -10.85 39.81
N SER A 138 -1.41 -10.49 39.39
CA SER A 138 -0.18 -11.19 39.80
C SER A 138 0.88 -10.30 40.45
N ALA A 139 0.62 -9.00 40.59
CA ALA A 139 1.58 -8.03 41.10
C ALA A 139 0.89 -6.94 41.90
N ASP A 140 1.65 -6.27 42.78
CA ASP A 140 1.17 -5.11 43.51
C ASP A 140 0.95 -3.94 42.53
N PRO A 141 -0.30 -3.44 42.38
CA PRO A 141 -0.60 -2.34 41.47
C PRO A 141 0.15 -1.06 41.84
N MET A 142 0.49 -0.86 43.13
CA MET A 142 1.22 0.32 43.60
C MET A 142 2.69 0.30 43.13
N LEU A 143 3.32 -0.87 43.14
CA LEU A 143 4.69 -1.04 42.64
C LEU A 143 4.76 -0.81 41.12
N ILE A 144 3.79 -1.32 40.37
CA ILE A 144 3.70 -1.11 38.92
C ILE A 144 3.54 0.38 38.60
N ALA A 145 2.66 1.07 39.33
CA ALA A 145 2.47 2.51 39.17
C ALA A 145 3.77 3.29 39.41
N LEU A 146 4.55 2.92 40.42
CA LEU A 146 5.84 3.52 40.72
C LEU A 146 6.88 3.28 39.63
N LEU A 147 6.98 2.04 39.12
CA LEU A 147 7.95 1.67 38.09
C LEU A 147 7.68 2.29 36.72
N ILE A 148 6.39 2.44 36.37
CA ILE A 148 5.98 3.06 35.10
C ILE A 148 6.09 4.58 35.20
N GLY A 149 5.60 5.17 36.29
CA GLY A 149 5.61 6.62 36.51
C GLY A 149 7.01 7.23 36.61
N THR A 150 8.03 6.42 36.92
CA THR A 150 9.43 6.88 37.02
C THR A 150 10.23 6.73 35.73
N GLN A 151 9.84 5.85 34.80
CA GLN A 151 10.63 5.54 33.59
C GLN A 151 10.24 6.34 32.35
N GLN A 152 9.06 6.95 32.33
CA GLN A 152 8.63 7.80 31.21
C GLN A 152 8.25 9.16 31.80
N GLY A 153 9.11 10.16 31.66
CA GLY A 153 9.09 11.44 32.37
C GLY A 153 7.88 12.36 32.17
N SER A 154 6.65 11.86 31.99
CA SER A 154 5.41 12.65 31.95
C SER A 154 4.19 11.71 31.97
N GLN A 155 3.82 11.12 33.10
CA GLN A 155 2.41 10.89 33.51
C GLN A 155 2.41 10.45 34.98
N ALA A 156 2.33 11.41 35.90
CA ALA A 156 1.93 11.08 37.26
C ALA A 156 0.49 10.54 37.18
N PHE A 157 0.26 9.31 37.63
CA PHE A 157 -1.10 8.80 37.79
C PHE A 157 -1.86 9.78 38.70
N THR A 158 -2.86 10.48 38.16
CA THR A 158 -3.62 11.52 38.90
C THR A 158 -4.47 10.92 40.01
N LEU A 159 -4.66 9.60 40.01
CA LEU A 159 -5.44 8.83 40.98
C LEU A 159 -4.63 7.59 41.39
N PRO A 160 -4.60 7.24 42.70
CA PRO A 160 -4.00 5.99 43.15
C PRO A 160 -4.76 4.78 42.56
N PRO A 161 -4.10 3.62 42.38
CA PRO A 161 -4.76 2.42 41.88
C PRO A 161 -5.92 2.02 42.78
N GLU A 162 -7.08 1.75 42.18
CA GLU A 162 -8.25 1.26 42.91
C GLU A 162 -7.98 -0.19 43.38
N ILE A 163 -7.81 -0.37 44.68
CA ILE A 163 -7.66 -1.70 45.29
C ILE A 163 -9.04 -2.36 45.33
N SER A 164 -9.37 -3.13 44.29
CA SER A 164 -10.48 -4.08 44.37
C SER A 164 -10.01 -5.27 45.19
N ALA A 165 -10.23 -5.24 46.50
CA ALA A 165 -10.05 -6.41 47.33
C ALA A 165 -11.03 -7.47 46.84
N MET A 166 -10.53 -8.50 46.14
CA MET A 166 -11.24 -9.76 46.01
C MET A 166 -11.23 -10.44 47.38
N GLN A 167 -12.02 -9.88 48.30
CA GLN A 167 -12.37 -10.52 49.54
C GLN A 167 -13.48 -11.51 49.23
N ASN A 168 -13.12 -12.62 48.60
CA ASN A 168 -13.91 -13.83 48.71
C ASN A 168 -13.10 -15.08 48.34
N GLN A 169 -13.08 -16.01 49.31
CA GLN A 169 -12.78 -17.44 49.21
C GLN A 169 -11.27 -17.78 49.24
N ALA A 170 -10.73 -18.45 50.27
CA ALA A 170 -11.30 -19.40 51.23
C ALA A 170 -10.85 -19.14 52.67
#